data_AF-A0A1T5LW33-F1
#
_entry.id   AF-A0A1T5LW33-F1
#
_cell.length_a   1.000
_cell.length_b   1.000
_cell.length_c   1.000
_cell.angle_alpha   90.00
_cell.angle_beta   90.00
_cell.angle_gamma   90.00
#
_symmetry.space_group_name_H-M   'P 1'
#
loop_
_entity.id
_entity.type
_entity.pdbx_description
1 polymer ?
#
loop_
_entity_poly.entity_id
_entity_poly.type
_entity_poly.pdbx_seq_one_letter_code
_entity_poly.pdbx_strand_id
1 'polypeptide(L)'
;MYEIQDIVEVLEKFIKIFIIKYEYENIGLIKKFRIDSRKNLEYDEVDWCRLFLKKSCFNYCCKILLLRVFEDKGKITSKFNNEGIATWNKLVKNIKDRYDKLYDIAIIDIKNDEEISFLKNVFAESDYDIYQIDKELAEIIAKGLADLDLKDINNSDLKKIFRKIYPLDAREEYRFHEFYKEAPALDYILGLN
;
A
#
# COMPACT_ATOMS: atom_id res chain seq x y z
N MET A 1 -6.56 13.49 -16.18
CA MET A 1 -5.26 14.12 -15.83
C MET A 1 -5.17 14.13 -14.32
N TYR A 2 -4.04 13.71 -13.76
CA TYR A 2 -3.84 13.64 -12.32
C TYR A 2 -3.10 14.88 -11.80
N GLU A 3 -3.42 15.29 -10.58
CA GLU A 3 -2.57 16.17 -9.79
C GLU A 3 -1.91 15.36 -8.68
N ILE A 4 -0.61 15.59 -8.42
CA ILE A 4 0.11 14.91 -7.34
C ILE A 4 -0.58 15.13 -5.99
N GLN A 5 -1.17 16.31 -5.80
CA GLN A 5 -1.83 16.67 -4.56
C GLN A 5 -3.09 15.82 -4.29
N ASP A 6 -3.88 15.52 -5.33
CA ASP A 6 -5.08 14.67 -5.19
C ASP A 6 -4.72 13.27 -4.69
N ILE A 7 -3.66 12.68 -5.24
CA ILE A 7 -3.16 11.35 -4.82
C ILE A 7 -2.69 11.41 -3.36
N VAL A 8 -1.96 12.46 -3.00
CA VAL A 8 -1.42 12.64 -1.65
C VAL A 8 -2.54 12.76 -0.62
N GLU A 9 -3.59 13.53 -0.90
CA GLU A 9 -4.73 13.69 0.02
C GLU A 9 -5.46 12.36 0.28
N VAL A 10 -5.63 11.55 -0.77
CA VAL A 10 -6.22 10.21 -0.63
C VAL A 10 -5.34 9.31 0.24
N LEU A 11 -4.02 9.31 0.01
CA LEU A 11 -3.08 8.51 0.77
C LEU A 11 -2.96 8.98 2.23
N GLU A 12 -2.96 10.29 2.50
CA GLU A 12 -2.96 10.84 3.85
C GLU A 12 -4.22 10.45 4.63
N LYS A 13 -5.39 10.51 3.97
CA LYS A 13 -6.65 10.03 4.55
C LYS A 13 -6.58 8.54 4.87
N PHE A 14 -6.08 7.73 3.92
CA PHE A 14 -5.88 6.30 4.13
C PHE A 14 -4.95 6.03 5.33
N ILE A 15 -3.78 6.69 5.37
CA ILE A 15 -2.79 6.55 6.44
C ILE A 15 -3.42 6.84 7.80
N LYS A 16 -4.12 7.98 7.92
CA LYS A 16 -4.78 8.37 9.17
C LYS A 16 -5.74 7.29 9.67
N ILE A 17 -6.62 6.79 8.81
CA ILE A 17 -7.60 5.77 9.19
C ILE A 17 -6.91 4.44 9.50
N PHE A 18 -5.92 4.03 8.70
CA PHE A 18 -5.16 2.80 8.90
C PHE A 18 -4.45 2.78 10.27
N ILE A 19 -3.74 3.86 10.61
CA ILE A 19 -3.02 3.96 11.90
C ILE A 19 -4.00 3.90 13.07
N ILE A 20 -5.09 4.67 13.04
CA ILE A 20 -6.09 4.69 14.12
C ILE A 20 -6.72 3.30 14.31
N LYS A 21 -7.05 2.62 13.20
CA LYS A 21 -7.71 1.32 13.23
C LYS A 21 -6.81 0.23 13.81
N TYR A 22 -5.54 0.24 13.43
CA TYR A 22 -4.62 -0.86 13.68
C TYR A 22 -3.60 -0.62 14.80
N GLU A 23 -3.68 0.51 15.51
CA GLU A 23 -2.75 0.89 16.60
C GLU A 23 -2.55 -0.22 17.65
N TYR A 24 -3.61 -0.96 17.97
CA TYR A 24 -3.60 -2.03 18.99
C TYR A 24 -3.86 -3.43 18.40
N GLU A 25 -3.93 -3.56 17.08
CA GLU A 25 -4.18 -4.85 16.44
C GLU A 25 -2.88 -5.65 16.29
N ASN A 26 -2.97 -6.98 16.35
CA ASN A 26 -1.84 -7.90 16.15
C ASN A 26 -0.63 -7.69 17.08
N ILE A 27 -0.78 -6.93 18.18
CA ILE A 27 0.31 -6.59 19.11
C ILE A 27 1.09 -7.81 19.59
N GLY A 28 0.41 -8.92 19.93
CA GLY A 28 1.07 -10.16 20.33
C GLY A 28 1.98 -10.76 19.25
N LEU A 29 1.53 -10.71 17.99
CA LEU A 29 2.30 -11.18 16.83
C LEU A 29 3.48 -10.25 16.55
N ILE A 30 3.26 -8.93 16.60
CA ILE A 30 4.30 -7.92 16.38
C ILE A 30 5.41 -8.02 17.44
N LYS A 31 5.05 -8.29 18.70
CA LYS A 31 6.02 -8.60 19.77
C LYS A 31 6.84 -9.84 19.47
N LYS A 32 6.23 -10.88 18.91
CA LYS A 32 6.95 -12.08 18.46
C LYS A 32 7.96 -11.73 17.37
N PHE A 33 7.56 -10.95 16.35
CA PHE A 33 8.49 -10.45 15.32
C PHE A 33 9.66 -9.65 15.90
N ARG A 34 9.41 -8.82 16.92
CA ARG A 34 10.47 -8.09 17.65
C ARG A 34 11.49 -9.04 18.26
N ILE A 35 11.03 -10.03 19.00
CA ILE A 35 11.89 -11.00 19.68
C ILE A 35 12.69 -11.79 18.64
N ASP A 36 12.02 -12.30 17.60
CA ASP A 36 12.64 -13.10 16.54
C ASP A 36 13.68 -12.30 15.73
N SER A 37 13.49 -10.98 15.61
CA SER A 37 14.41 -10.08 14.90
C SER A 37 15.73 -9.83 15.62
N ARG A 38 15.82 -10.15 16.93
CA ARG A 38 16.94 -9.78 17.83
C ARG A 38 17.19 -8.27 17.97
N LYS A 39 16.30 -7.42 17.46
CA LYS A 39 16.34 -5.95 17.63
C LYS A 39 15.66 -5.46 18.90
N ASN A 40 15.28 -6.37 19.80
CA ASN A 40 14.64 -6.06 21.08
C ASN A 40 15.52 -5.21 22.03
N LEU A 41 16.82 -5.09 21.75
CA LEU A 41 17.75 -4.22 22.46
C LEU A 41 17.87 -2.81 21.85
N GLU A 42 17.49 -2.64 20.58
CA GLU A 42 17.55 -1.37 19.84
C GLU A 42 16.28 -0.55 20.01
N TYR A 43 15.13 -1.23 20.09
CA TYR A 43 13.82 -0.59 20.18
C TYR A 43 13.07 -1.11 21.41
N ASP A 44 12.48 -0.18 22.16
CA ASP A 44 11.46 -0.56 23.12
C ASP A 44 10.21 -1.10 22.39
N GLU A 45 9.31 -1.70 23.17
CA GLU A 45 8.14 -2.37 22.62
C GLU A 45 7.17 -1.43 21.90
N VAL A 46 6.94 -0.25 22.48
CA VAL A 46 5.98 0.73 21.97
C VAL A 46 6.49 1.31 20.67
N ASP A 47 7.76 1.71 20.64
CA ASP A 47 8.39 2.21 19.42
C ASP A 47 8.48 1.14 18.33
N TRP A 48 8.77 -0.11 18.69
CA TRP A 48 8.74 -1.21 17.72
C TRP A 48 7.36 -1.36 17.07
N CYS A 49 6.29 -1.40 17.88
CA CYS A 49 4.94 -1.56 17.36
C CYS A 49 4.54 -0.36 16.48
N ARG A 50 4.87 0.85 16.92
CA ARG A 50 4.62 2.10 16.17
C ARG A 50 5.33 2.08 14.81
N LEU A 51 6.62 1.77 14.78
CA LEU A 51 7.42 1.72 13.54
C LEU A 51 6.95 0.61 12.61
N PHE A 52 6.63 -0.57 13.16
CA PHE A 52 6.10 -1.69 12.39
C PHE A 52 4.79 -1.31 11.70
N LEU A 53 3.84 -0.75 12.46
CA LEU A 53 2.55 -0.31 11.94
C LEU A 53 2.71 0.76 10.85
N LYS A 54 3.57 1.76 11.07
CA LYS A 54 3.84 2.79 10.06
C LYS A 54 4.47 2.22 8.79
N LYS A 55 5.47 1.34 8.91
CA LYS A 55 6.12 0.71 7.75
C LYS A 55 5.13 -0.17 6.98
N SER A 56 4.27 -0.92 7.67
CA SER A 56 3.13 -1.62 7.06
C SER A 56 2.24 -0.67 6.28
N CYS A 57 1.81 0.42 6.91
CA CYS A 57 0.91 1.39 6.29
C CYS A 57 1.50 1.98 5.00
N PHE A 58 2.78 2.36 5.01
CA PHE A 58 3.45 2.86 3.81
C PHE A 58 3.62 1.78 2.74
N ASN A 59 3.89 0.52 3.11
CA ASN A 59 3.91 -0.60 2.17
C ASN A 59 2.56 -0.75 1.45
N TYR A 60 1.44 -0.66 2.18
CA TYR A 60 0.10 -0.67 1.57
C TYR A 60 -0.12 0.52 0.64
N CYS A 61 0.26 1.74 1.06
CA CYS A 61 0.16 2.93 0.20
C CYS A 61 0.91 2.72 -1.12
N CYS A 62 2.12 2.17 -1.06
CA CYS A 62 2.92 1.85 -2.24
C CYS A 62 2.25 0.76 -3.10
N LYS A 63 1.74 -0.34 -2.51
CA LYS A 63 1.00 -1.39 -3.25
C LYS A 63 -0.21 -0.80 -3.98
N ILE A 64 -1.01 0.02 -3.30
CA ILE A 64 -2.21 0.64 -3.86
C ILE A 64 -1.86 1.60 -5.00
N LEU A 65 -0.88 2.47 -4.81
CA LEU A 65 -0.47 3.42 -5.83
C LEU A 65 0.07 2.66 -7.06
N LEU A 66 0.97 1.71 -6.85
CA LEU A 66 1.54 0.90 -7.92
C LEU A 66 0.47 0.10 -8.67
N LEU A 67 -0.50 -0.48 -7.95
CA LEU A 67 -1.65 -1.15 -8.56
C LEU A 67 -2.35 -0.22 -9.56
N ARG A 68 -2.74 0.98 -9.12
CA ARG A 68 -3.41 1.96 -10.01
C ARG A 68 -2.54 2.39 -11.19
N VAL A 69 -1.26 2.65 -10.96
CA VAL A 69 -0.32 3.04 -12.03
C VAL A 69 -0.18 1.94 -13.07
N PHE A 70 -0.05 0.68 -12.65
CA PHE A 70 0.11 -0.44 -13.57
C PHE A 70 -1.18 -0.76 -14.32
N GLU A 71 -2.35 -0.57 -13.70
CA GLU A 71 -3.64 -0.64 -14.40
C GLU A 71 -3.72 0.38 -15.54
N ASP A 72 -3.45 1.66 -15.26
CA ASP A 72 -3.62 2.72 -16.26
C ASP A 72 -2.57 2.68 -17.37
N LYS A 73 -1.42 2.04 -17.10
CA LYS A 73 -0.40 1.73 -18.11
C LYS A 73 -0.69 0.46 -18.91
N GLY A 74 -1.79 -0.24 -18.62
CA GLY A 74 -2.18 -1.49 -19.27
C GLY A 74 -1.19 -2.62 -19.00
N LYS A 75 -0.49 -2.59 -17.86
CA LYS A 75 0.44 -3.65 -17.44
C LYS A 75 -0.28 -4.78 -16.71
N ILE A 76 -1.41 -4.48 -16.10
CA ILE A 76 -2.30 -5.43 -15.43
C ILE A 76 -3.74 -5.11 -15.82
N THR A 77 -4.63 -6.09 -15.69
CA THR A 77 -6.05 -5.89 -15.95
C THR A 77 -6.63 -4.87 -14.97
N SER A 78 -7.38 -3.89 -15.48
CA SER A 78 -8.10 -2.87 -14.72
C SER A 78 -8.99 -3.45 -13.62
N LYS A 79 -8.80 -3.02 -12.36
CA LYS A 79 -9.72 -3.27 -11.24
C LYS A 79 -10.16 -1.98 -10.55
N PHE A 80 -9.23 -1.09 -10.18
CA PHE A 80 -9.53 0.08 -9.35
C PHE A 80 -9.64 1.41 -10.10
N ASN A 81 -9.33 1.49 -11.40
CA ASN A 81 -9.81 2.61 -12.22
C ASN A 81 -11.32 2.50 -12.49
N ASN A 82 -11.88 3.57 -13.06
CA ASN A 82 -13.26 3.62 -13.52
C ASN A 82 -13.67 2.43 -14.41
N GLU A 83 -12.81 1.99 -15.32
CA GLU A 83 -13.11 0.85 -16.20
C GLU A 83 -13.24 -0.46 -15.41
N GLY A 84 -12.30 -0.72 -14.50
CA GLY A 84 -12.28 -1.89 -13.63
C GLY A 84 -13.48 -1.92 -12.69
N ILE A 85 -13.79 -0.79 -12.05
CA ILE A 85 -14.95 -0.67 -11.16
C ILE A 85 -16.26 -0.84 -11.95
N ALA A 86 -16.36 -0.27 -13.15
CA ALA A 86 -17.53 -0.45 -14.01
C ALA A 86 -17.70 -1.92 -14.41
N THR A 87 -16.60 -2.62 -14.71
CA THR A 87 -16.60 -4.05 -15.03
C THR A 87 -17.02 -4.89 -13.84
N TRP A 88 -16.47 -4.63 -12.65
CA TRP A 88 -16.90 -5.24 -11.39
C TRP A 88 -18.40 -5.06 -11.18
N ASN A 89 -18.90 -3.84 -11.31
CA ASN A 89 -20.32 -3.51 -11.10
C ASN A 89 -21.28 -4.20 -12.08
N LYS A 90 -20.81 -4.62 -13.26
CA LYS A 90 -21.57 -5.43 -14.22
C LYS A 90 -21.51 -6.92 -13.87
N LEU A 91 -20.37 -7.40 -13.35
CA LEU A 91 -20.16 -8.78 -12.96
C LEU A 91 -20.96 -9.16 -11.71
N VAL A 92 -21.02 -8.26 -10.73
CA VAL A 92 -21.64 -8.54 -9.43
C VAL A 92 -22.96 -7.82 -9.23
N LYS A 93 -23.92 -8.49 -8.56
CA LYS A 93 -25.25 -7.91 -8.27
C LYS A 93 -25.33 -7.27 -6.88
N ASN A 94 -24.88 -7.99 -5.84
CA ASN A 94 -25.14 -7.65 -4.43
C ASN A 94 -23.89 -7.20 -3.67
N ILE A 95 -22.73 -7.16 -4.32
CA ILE A 95 -21.43 -6.86 -3.70
C ILE A 95 -20.67 -5.76 -4.45
N LYS A 96 -21.40 -4.87 -5.12
CA LYS A 96 -20.83 -3.80 -5.96
C LYS A 96 -19.91 -2.86 -5.18
N ASP A 97 -20.26 -2.58 -3.93
CA ASP A 97 -19.54 -1.77 -2.96
C ASP A 97 -18.43 -2.52 -2.20
N ARG A 98 -18.24 -3.82 -2.47
CA ARG A 98 -17.21 -4.65 -1.82
C ARG A 98 -15.84 -4.44 -2.46
N TYR A 99 -15.35 -3.22 -2.40
CA TYR A 99 -14.01 -2.87 -2.88
C TYR A 99 -12.90 -3.59 -2.12
N ASP A 100 -13.15 -4.00 -0.87
CA ASP A 100 -12.25 -4.89 -0.11
C ASP A 100 -12.02 -6.21 -0.86
N LYS A 101 -13.07 -6.77 -1.46
CA LYS A 101 -12.99 -8.01 -2.24
C LYS A 101 -12.37 -7.78 -3.61
N LEU A 102 -12.62 -6.63 -4.22
CA LEU A 102 -11.93 -6.25 -5.44
C LEU A 102 -10.41 -6.08 -5.20
N TYR A 103 -10.01 -5.57 -4.03
CA TYR A 103 -8.60 -5.46 -3.63
C TYR A 103 -7.97 -6.84 -3.43
N ASP A 104 -8.64 -7.74 -2.69
CA ASP A 104 -8.17 -9.12 -2.50
C ASP A 104 -7.94 -9.80 -3.86
N ILE A 105 -8.91 -9.69 -4.78
CA ILE A 105 -8.82 -10.23 -6.15
C ILE A 105 -7.65 -9.59 -6.91
N ALA A 106 -7.47 -8.27 -6.81
CA ALA A 106 -6.40 -7.56 -7.48
C ALA A 106 -5.01 -8.09 -7.10
N ILE A 107 -4.77 -8.28 -5.81
CA ILE A 107 -3.51 -8.80 -5.29
C ILE A 107 -3.31 -10.26 -5.70
N ILE A 108 -4.34 -11.09 -5.62
CA ILE A 108 -4.28 -12.49 -6.05
C ILE A 108 -3.94 -12.58 -7.54
N ASP A 109 -4.60 -11.79 -8.39
CA ASP A 109 -4.40 -11.77 -9.83
C ASP A 109 -2.94 -11.45 -10.18
N ILE A 110 -2.39 -10.36 -9.61
CA ILE A 110 -1.00 -9.96 -9.83
C ILE A 110 -0.01 -11.05 -9.39
N LYS A 111 -0.25 -11.69 -8.24
CA LYS A 111 0.65 -12.75 -7.74
C LYS A 111 0.67 -13.97 -8.67
N ASN A 112 -0.44 -14.26 -9.33
CA ASN A 112 -0.58 -15.42 -10.22
C ASN A 112 -0.26 -15.12 -11.68
N ASP A 113 -0.13 -13.85 -12.08
CA ASP A 113 0.19 -13.47 -13.45
C ASP A 113 1.65 -13.81 -13.83
N GLU A 114 1.85 -14.84 -14.65
CA GLU A 114 3.17 -15.31 -15.07
C GLU A 114 3.90 -14.34 -16.03
N GLU A 115 3.18 -13.44 -16.70
CA GLU A 115 3.76 -12.53 -17.69
C GLU A 115 4.48 -11.33 -17.04
N ILE A 116 4.25 -11.08 -15.74
CA ILE A 116 4.72 -9.89 -15.04
C ILE A 116 5.56 -10.21 -13.81
N SER A 117 6.61 -11.01 -14.03
CA SER A 117 7.52 -11.51 -12.99
C SER A 117 8.10 -10.43 -12.07
N PHE A 118 8.39 -9.22 -12.57
CA PHE A 118 8.91 -8.13 -11.74
C PHE A 118 7.87 -7.62 -10.73
N LEU A 119 6.58 -7.62 -11.08
CA LEU A 119 5.51 -7.20 -10.17
C LEU A 119 5.31 -8.20 -9.03
N LYS A 120 5.57 -9.49 -9.25
CA LYS A 120 5.48 -10.49 -8.19
C LYS A 120 6.39 -10.17 -7.01
N ASN A 121 7.57 -9.63 -7.28
CA ASN A 121 8.50 -9.22 -6.21
C ASN A 121 7.99 -7.98 -5.46
N VAL A 122 7.46 -6.99 -6.18
CA VAL A 122 6.89 -5.76 -5.60
C VAL A 122 5.65 -6.05 -4.75
N PHE A 123 4.81 -6.99 -5.18
CA PHE A 123 3.58 -7.39 -4.50
C PHE A 123 3.75 -8.66 -3.65
N ALA A 124 4.99 -9.07 -3.39
CA ALA A 124 5.28 -10.22 -2.55
C ALA A 124 4.67 -10.06 -1.16
N GLU A 125 4.32 -11.19 -0.57
CA GLU A 125 3.84 -11.23 0.80
C GLU A 125 5.00 -11.04 1.76
N SER A 126 4.75 -10.26 2.79
CA SER A 126 5.72 -9.90 3.82
C SER A 126 5.03 -9.85 5.18
N ASP A 127 5.83 -9.85 6.26
CA ASP A 127 5.29 -9.68 7.61
C ASP A 127 4.49 -8.37 7.76
N TYR A 128 4.75 -7.39 6.89
CA TYR A 128 4.03 -6.13 6.85
C TYR A 128 2.59 -6.23 6.35
N ASP A 129 2.20 -7.38 5.78
CA ASP A 129 0.87 -7.63 5.21
C ASP A 129 -0.12 -8.29 6.19
N ILE A 130 0.20 -8.26 7.49
CA ILE A 130 -0.67 -8.84 8.55
C ILE A 130 -1.98 -8.09 8.78
N TYR A 131 -2.14 -6.90 8.22
CA TYR A 131 -3.35 -6.08 8.35
C TYR A 131 -4.28 -6.27 7.15
N GLN A 132 -5.58 -6.16 7.34
CA GLN A 132 -6.52 -6.33 6.24
C GLN A 132 -6.91 -4.99 5.62
N ILE A 133 -7.04 -4.92 4.29
CA ILE A 133 -7.76 -3.81 3.66
C ILE A 133 -9.25 -4.09 3.76
N ASP A 134 -9.89 -3.52 4.79
CA ASP A 134 -11.32 -3.67 5.01
C ASP A 134 -12.16 -2.76 4.10
N LYS A 135 -13.48 -2.80 4.28
CA LYS A 135 -14.42 -2.03 3.45
C LYS A 135 -14.14 -0.53 3.46
N GLU A 136 -13.87 0.04 4.63
CA GLU A 136 -13.69 1.49 4.78
C GLU A 136 -12.38 1.93 4.10
N LEU A 137 -11.30 1.20 4.34
CA LEU A 137 -10.02 1.47 3.71
C LEU A 137 -10.09 1.31 2.19
N ALA A 138 -10.72 0.24 1.71
CA ALA A 138 -10.90 0.02 0.28
C ALA A 138 -11.76 1.11 -0.37
N GLU A 139 -12.79 1.61 0.33
CA GLU A 139 -13.66 2.66 -0.18
C GLU A 139 -12.94 4.01 -0.31
N ILE A 140 -12.02 4.34 0.60
CA ILE A 140 -11.15 5.52 0.48
C ILE A 140 -10.35 5.45 -0.82
N ILE A 141 -9.77 4.28 -1.11
CA ILE A 141 -8.94 4.07 -2.31
C ILE A 141 -9.79 4.11 -3.57
N ALA A 142 -10.89 3.33 -3.62
CA ALA A 142 -11.75 3.25 -4.78
C ALA A 142 -12.34 4.61 -5.14
N LYS A 143 -12.87 5.36 -4.16
CA LYS A 143 -13.43 6.69 -4.44
C LYS A 143 -12.37 7.75 -4.72
N GLY A 144 -11.20 7.63 -4.11
CA GLY A 144 -10.14 8.62 -4.23
C GLY A 144 -9.31 8.51 -5.51
N LEU A 145 -9.12 7.30 -6.05
CA LEU A 145 -8.18 7.04 -7.14
C LEU A 145 -8.83 6.55 -8.44
N ALA A 146 -10.13 6.23 -8.47
CA ALA A 146 -10.76 5.64 -9.65
C ALA A 146 -10.87 6.60 -10.85
N ASP A 147 -11.13 7.87 -10.56
CA ASP A 147 -11.28 8.93 -11.58
C ASP A 147 -9.95 9.51 -12.07
N LEU A 148 -8.84 9.18 -11.38
CA LEU A 148 -7.52 9.65 -11.76
C LEU A 148 -6.98 8.81 -12.92
N ASP A 149 -6.53 9.49 -13.97
CA ASP A 149 -5.76 8.89 -15.05
C ASP A 149 -4.27 9.01 -14.73
N LEU A 150 -3.66 7.88 -14.36
CA LEU A 150 -2.26 7.79 -13.95
C LEU A 150 -1.34 7.28 -15.06
N LYS A 151 -1.80 7.23 -16.32
CA LYS A 151 -1.01 6.65 -17.42
C LYS A 151 0.35 7.33 -17.60
N ASP A 152 0.40 8.65 -17.43
CA ASP A 152 1.59 9.48 -17.65
C ASP A 152 2.45 9.68 -16.38
N ILE A 153 2.10 9.04 -15.26
CA ILE A 153 2.91 9.13 -14.04
C ILE A 153 4.27 8.47 -14.23
N ASN A 154 5.33 9.15 -13.82
CA ASN A 154 6.71 8.65 -13.94
C ASN A 154 7.36 8.47 -12.56
N ASN A 155 8.59 7.95 -12.53
CA ASN A 155 9.33 7.69 -11.30
C ASN A 155 9.57 8.97 -10.47
N SER A 156 9.76 10.12 -11.11
CA SER A 156 9.92 11.42 -10.43
C SER A 156 8.65 11.80 -9.67
N ASP A 157 7.49 11.56 -10.28
CA ASP A 157 6.20 11.89 -9.66
C ASP A 157 5.85 10.91 -8.53
N LEU A 158 6.13 9.62 -8.69
CA LEU A 158 6.04 8.63 -7.61
C LEU A 158 6.90 9.03 -6.41
N LYS A 159 8.14 9.47 -6.65
CA LYS A 159 9.03 9.99 -5.59
C LYS A 159 8.45 11.23 -4.91
N LYS A 160 7.89 12.17 -5.67
CA LYS A 160 7.29 13.39 -5.10
C LYS A 160 6.08 13.07 -4.23
N ILE A 161 5.18 12.19 -4.69
CA ILE A 161 4.03 11.71 -3.91
C ILE A 161 4.53 11.10 -2.61
N PHE A 162 5.50 10.20 -2.70
CA PHE A 162 6.01 9.49 -1.53
C PHE A 162 6.73 10.42 -0.54
N ARG A 163 7.50 11.39 -1.03
CA ARG A 163 8.17 12.42 -0.19
C ARG A 163 7.18 13.35 0.51
N LYS A 164 5.96 13.50 0.01
CA LYS A 164 4.92 14.28 0.69
C LYS A 164 4.31 13.51 1.86
N ILE A 165 3.99 12.22 1.68
CA ILE A 165 3.40 11.39 2.76
C ILE A 165 4.45 10.84 3.74
N TYR A 166 5.71 10.75 3.32
CA TYR A 166 6.85 10.33 4.15
C TYR A 166 7.99 11.35 4.01
N PRO A 167 7.88 12.50 4.70
CA PRO A 167 8.82 13.62 4.59
C PRO A 167 10.21 13.28 5.16
N LEU A 168 11.18 14.19 4.97
CA LEU A 168 12.58 13.95 5.30
C LEU A 168 12.82 13.72 6.80
N ASP A 169 12.21 14.55 7.65
CA ASP A 169 12.22 14.42 9.11
C ASP A 169 11.74 13.05 9.56
N ALA A 170 10.60 12.59 9.03
CA ALA A 170 10.08 11.25 9.30
C ALA A 170 11.04 10.15 8.81
N ARG A 171 11.69 10.36 7.65
CA ARG A 171 12.67 9.42 7.10
C ARG A 171 13.91 9.26 7.97
N GLU A 172 14.39 10.36 8.51
CA GLU A 172 15.53 10.39 9.44
C GLU A 172 15.15 9.80 10.81
N GLU A 173 13.93 10.04 11.29
CA GLU A 173 13.43 9.47 12.54
C GLU A 173 13.21 7.95 12.42
N TYR A 174 12.47 7.49 11.40
CA TYR A 174 11.99 6.11 11.34
C TYR A 174 12.99 5.13 10.74
N ARG A 175 13.90 5.63 9.85
CA ARG A 175 14.96 4.84 9.19
C ARG A 175 14.47 3.47 8.68
N PHE A 176 13.34 3.44 7.98
CA PHE A 176 12.71 2.17 7.57
C PHE A 176 13.60 1.22 6.76
N HIS A 177 14.60 1.73 6.06
CA HIS A 177 15.59 0.93 5.33
C HIS A 177 16.48 0.08 6.25
N GLU A 178 16.62 0.46 7.52
CA GLU A 178 17.34 -0.30 8.56
C GLU A 178 16.39 -1.01 9.53
N PHE A 179 15.12 -0.61 9.55
CA PHE A 179 14.11 -1.23 10.39
C PHE A 179 13.68 -2.59 9.80
N TYR A 180 13.55 -3.60 10.67
CA TYR A 180 13.08 -4.97 10.43
C TYR A 180 12.72 -5.37 8.98
N LYS A 181 13.42 -6.33 8.35
CA LYS A 181 13.05 -6.94 7.05
C LYS A 181 12.68 -5.96 5.91
N GLU A 182 12.51 -6.50 4.71
CA GLU A 182 12.06 -5.72 3.56
C GLU A 182 10.54 -5.55 3.57
N ALA A 183 10.08 -4.37 3.15
CA ALA A 183 8.69 -4.06 2.81
C ALA A 183 8.63 -3.86 1.29
N PRO A 184 8.29 -4.90 0.50
CA PRO A 184 8.69 -4.96 -0.92
C PRO A 184 8.23 -3.79 -1.79
N ALA A 185 6.99 -3.31 -1.62
CA ALA A 185 6.48 -2.21 -2.42
C ALA A 185 7.05 -0.85 -1.98
N LEU A 186 7.25 -0.69 -0.67
CA LEU A 186 7.90 0.48 -0.11
C LEU A 186 9.35 0.58 -0.58
N ASP A 187 10.10 -0.51 -0.47
CA ASP A 187 11.51 -0.57 -0.85
C ASP A 187 11.68 -0.36 -2.36
N TYR A 188 10.75 -0.87 -3.17
CA TYR A 188 10.70 -0.55 -4.61
C TYR A 188 10.59 0.96 -4.88
N ILE A 189 9.66 1.66 -4.23
CA ILE A 189 9.48 3.11 -4.39
C ILE A 189 10.72 3.88 -3.91
N LEU A 190 11.30 3.47 -2.78
CA LEU A 190 12.50 4.09 -2.22
C LEU A 190 13.73 3.87 -3.11
N GLY A 191 13.80 2.75 -3.83
CA GLY A 191 14.88 2.37 -4.73
C GLY A 191 14.77 2.92 -6.16
N LEU A 192 13.70 3.64 -6.50
CA LEU A 192 13.60 4.29 -7.81
C LEU A 192 14.77 5.27 -8.01
N ASN A 193 15.40 5.25 -9.18
CA ASN A 193 16.41 6.24 -9.62
C ASN A 193 15.77 7.33 -10.48
#